data_AF-A0A3S1HDG9-F1
#
_entry.id   AF-A0A3S1HDG9-F1
#
_cell.length_a   1.000
_cell.length_b   1.000
_cell.length_c   1.000
_cell.angle_alpha   90.00
_cell.angle_beta   90.00
_cell.angle_gamma   90.00
#
_symmetry.space_group_name_H-M   'P 1'
#
loop_
_entity.id
_entity.type
_entity.pdbx_description
1 polymer ?
#
loop_
_entity_poly.entity_id
_entity_poly.type
_entity_poly.pdbx_seq_one_letter_code
_entity_poly.pdbx_strand_id
1 'polypeptide(L)'
;MPYGCASMWPVALYVNLIRVQSSINMIIPIRCFTCGKVIGNKWEAYIELLQVEYTEGDALDALGLKRYCCRRMLLAHVDLIEKLLNYAPLEKSDAK
;
A
#
# COMPACT_ATOMS: atom_id res chain seq x y z
N MET A 1 -29.85 17.40 22.61
CA MET A 1 -28.66 17.40 23.50
C MET A 1 -29.17 17.14 24.92
N PRO A 2 -28.55 16.29 25.76
CA PRO A 2 -27.10 16.05 25.90
C PRO A 2 -26.73 14.54 25.82
N TYR A 3 -25.63 14.11 25.19
CA TYR A 3 -24.22 14.13 25.61
C TYR A 3 -23.94 13.52 26.98
N GLY A 4 -23.25 12.38 27.02
CA GLY A 4 -22.67 11.86 28.27
C GLY A 4 -22.28 10.38 28.28
N CYS A 5 -21.26 9.99 27.52
CA CYS A 5 -20.35 8.92 27.97
C CYS A 5 -18.98 9.10 27.33
N ALA A 6 -18.22 9.98 27.96
CA ALA A 6 -16.77 10.05 27.81
C ALA A 6 -16.15 8.94 28.66
N SER A 7 -15.57 7.94 27.99
CA SER A 7 -14.49 7.08 28.48
C SER A 7 -13.92 6.39 27.23
N MET A 8 -13.05 6.99 26.42
CA MET A 8 -11.68 7.41 26.72
C MET A 8 -10.93 6.32 27.50
N TRP A 9 -10.23 5.47 26.73
CA TRP A 9 -8.88 4.87 26.90
C TRP A 9 -8.82 3.58 26.04
N PRO A 10 -7.71 3.25 25.38
CA PRO A 10 -7.31 3.79 24.09
C PRO A 10 -7.44 2.75 22.95
N VAL A 11 -8.24 3.04 21.92
CA VAL A 11 -8.27 2.27 20.65
C VAL A 11 -6.91 2.34 19.93
N ALA A 12 -6.01 3.24 20.35
CA ALA A 12 -4.64 3.37 19.86
C ALA A 12 -3.77 2.13 20.10
N LEU A 13 -4.11 1.23 21.03
CA LEU A 13 -3.32 0.01 21.29
C LEU A 13 -3.70 -1.19 20.42
N TYR A 14 -4.86 -1.19 19.75
CA TYR A 14 -5.28 -2.34 18.93
C TYR A 14 -4.78 -2.27 17.49
N VAL A 15 -4.35 -1.09 17.01
CA VAL A 15 -3.89 -0.89 15.63
C VAL A 15 -2.43 -1.33 15.42
N ASN A 16 -1.61 -1.35 16.46
CA ASN A 16 -0.18 -1.72 16.35
C ASN A 16 0.10 -3.23 16.26
N LEU A 17 -0.90 -4.10 16.39
CA LEU A 17 -0.74 -5.57 16.35
C LEU A 17 -1.10 -6.23 15.00
N ILE A 18 -1.63 -5.48 14.02
CA ILE A 18 -1.86 -6.00 12.64
C ILE A 18 -0.67 -5.64 11.72
N ARG A 19 0.31 -4.88 12.19
CA ARG A 19 1.46 -4.40 11.41
C ARG A 19 2.65 -5.39 11.34
N VAL A 20 2.49 -6.60 11.89
CA VAL A 20 3.48 -7.69 11.83
C VAL A 20 2.76 -8.94 11.33
N GLN A 21 2.67 -9.14 10.01
CA GLN A 21 2.86 -10.41 9.28
C GLN A 21 2.24 -10.30 7.87
N SER A 22 2.99 -9.78 6.90
CA SER A 22 2.81 -10.15 5.48
C SER A 22 3.97 -9.59 4.64
N SER A 23 5.18 -10.05 4.98
CA SER A 23 6.33 -9.94 4.11
C SER A 23 6.19 -10.93 2.97
N ILE A 24 5.66 -10.49 1.83
CA ILE A 24 6.29 -10.60 0.50
C ILE A 24 5.64 -9.49 -0.33
N ASN A 25 6.39 -8.50 -0.82
CA ASN A 25 5.97 -7.74 -1.99
C ASN A 25 7.18 -7.23 -2.78
N MET A 26 7.36 -7.87 -3.93
CA MET A 26 8.01 -7.27 -5.08
C MET A 26 7.04 -6.30 -5.76
N ILE A 27 7.58 -5.51 -6.68
CA ILE A 27 6.92 -4.53 -7.56
C ILE A 27 5.42 -4.74 -7.83
N ILE A 28 4.67 -3.64 -7.92
CA ILE A 28 3.23 -3.62 -8.25
C ILE A 28 2.91 -4.52 -9.42
N PRO A 29 1.89 -5.39 -9.31
CA PRO A 29 1.46 -6.20 -10.43
C PRO A 29 0.94 -5.31 -11.57
N ILE A 30 1.44 -5.52 -12.79
CA ILE A 30 1.05 -4.77 -14.00
C ILE A 30 -0.48 -4.82 -14.23
N ARG A 31 -1.11 -5.97 -13.95
CA ARG A 31 -2.55 -6.21 -14.05
C ARG A 31 -3.08 -6.79 -12.75
N CYS A 32 -4.35 -6.51 -12.44
CA CYS A 32 -5.02 -7.18 -11.33
C CYS A 32 -5.22 -8.68 -11.60
N PHE A 33 -4.88 -9.51 -10.61
CA PHE A 33 -5.06 -10.97 -10.68
C PHE A 33 -6.51 -11.44 -10.88
N THR A 34 -7.49 -10.61 -10.50
CA THR A 34 -8.91 -10.98 -10.62
C THR A 34 -9.60 -10.30 -11.80
N CYS A 35 -9.42 -8.99 -11.98
CA CYS A 35 -10.12 -8.21 -13.00
C CYS A 35 -9.35 -8.09 -14.33
N GLY A 36 -8.05 -8.40 -14.37
CA GLY A 36 -7.19 -8.22 -15.54
C GLY A 36 -6.96 -6.77 -15.97
N LYS A 37 -7.55 -5.79 -15.26
CA LYS A 37 -7.38 -4.35 -15.49
C LYS A 37 -5.94 -3.95 -15.21
N VAL A 38 -5.39 -3.05 -16.04
CA VAL A 38 -4.05 -2.49 -15.87
C VAL A 38 -4.01 -1.59 -14.63
N ILE A 39 -3.07 -1.85 -13.72
CA ILE A 39 -2.89 -1.13 -12.44
C ILE A 39 -1.52 -0.47 -12.34
N GLY A 40 -0.48 -1.01 -13.00
CA GLY A 40 0.89 -0.48 -12.89
C GLY A 40 1.01 1.02 -13.15
N ASN A 41 0.28 1.54 -14.14
CA ASN A 41 0.34 2.96 -14.52
C ASN A 41 -0.34 3.93 -13.52
N LYS A 42 -0.99 3.42 -12.47
CA LYS A 42 -1.82 4.23 -11.56
C LYS A 42 -1.17 4.50 -10.21
N TRP A 43 -0.01 3.89 -9.94
CA TRP A 43 0.65 4.00 -8.65
C TRP A 43 1.16 5.40 -8.36
N GLU A 44 1.88 5.98 -9.32
CA GLU A 44 2.45 7.33 -9.17
C GLU A 44 1.33 8.35 -8.90
N ALA A 45 0.27 8.32 -9.70
CA ALA A 45 -0.91 9.16 -9.51
C ALA A 45 -1.60 8.91 -8.15
N TYR A 46 -1.58 7.69 -7.61
CA TYR A 46 -2.11 7.41 -6.28
C TYR A 46 -1.27 8.06 -5.18
N ILE A 47 0.06 8.00 -5.28
CA ILE A 47 0.97 8.65 -4.32
C ILE A 47 0.84 10.17 -4.38
N GLU A 48 0.77 10.75 -5.57
CA GLU A 48 0.55 12.19 -5.76
C GLU A 48 -0.75 12.65 -5.07
N LEU A 49 -1.84 11.90 -5.21
CA LEU A 49 -3.12 12.22 -4.57
C LEU A 49 -3.02 12.15 -3.03
N LEU A 50 -2.29 11.17 -2.49
CA LEU A 50 -2.07 11.08 -1.04
C LEU A 50 -1.22 12.23 -0.50
N GLN A 51 -0.26 12.74 -1.27
CA GLN A 51 0.54 13.92 -0.89
C GLN A 51 -0.31 15.19 -0.79
N VAL A 52 -1.41 15.28 -1.53
CA VAL A 52 -2.36 16.40 -1.51
C VAL A 52 -3.43 16.22 -0.40
N GLU A 53 -3.23 15.30 0.54
CA GLU A 53 -4.13 14.99 1.67
C GLU A 53 -5.52 14.44 1.26
N TYR A 54 -5.62 13.78 0.11
CA TYR A 54 -6.85 13.02 -0.21
C TYR A 54 -6.98 11.78 0.69
N THR A 55 -8.22 11.41 1.01
CA THR A 55 -8.48 10.12 1.65
C THR A 55 -8.17 8.97 0.69
N GLU A 56 -7.67 7.85 1.22
CA GLU A 56 -7.30 6.67 0.44
C GLU A 56 -8.47 6.16 -0.42
N GLY A 57 -9.71 6.27 0.09
CA GLY A 57 -10.92 5.89 -0.62
C GLY A 57 -11.19 6.80 -1.83
N ASP A 58 -11.18 8.11 -1.61
CA ASP A 58 -11.48 9.11 -2.64
C ASP A 58 -10.40 9.11 -3.75
N ALA A 59 -9.13 8.90 -3.39
CA ALA A 59 -8.04 8.77 -4.35
C ALA A 59 -8.26 7.56 -5.29
N LEU A 60 -8.71 6.42 -4.76
CA LEU A 60 -9.01 5.22 -5.56
C LEU A 60 -10.22 5.42 -6.48
N ASP A 61 -11.19 6.23 -6.05
CA ASP A 61 -12.35 6.60 -6.85
C ASP A 61 -11.99 7.58 -7.99
N ALA A 62 -11.13 8.56 -7.72
CA ALA A 62 -10.58 9.48 -8.72
C ALA A 62 -9.81 8.73 -9.83
N LEU A 63 -9.09 7.65 -9.47
CA LEU A 63 -8.38 6.77 -10.40
C LEU A 63 -9.32 5.83 -11.20
N GLY A 64 -10.64 5.86 -10.95
CA GLY A 64 -11.63 5.04 -11.65
C GLY A 64 -11.57 3.55 -11.31
N LEU A 65 -11.15 3.20 -10.09
CA LEU A 65 -11.09 1.82 -9.59
C LEU A 65 -12.34 1.48 -8.78
N LYS A 66 -13.47 1.23 -9.45
CA LYS A 66 -14.73 0.91 -8.74
C LYS A 66 -14.78 -0.48 -8.09
N ARG A 67 -14.05 -1.46 -8.64
CA ARG A 67 -14.07 -2.85 -8.13
C ARG A 67 -13.07 -3.07 -7.00
N TYR A 68 -13.52 -3.74 -5.93
CA TYR A 68 -12.71 -4.08 -4.76
C TYR A 68 -11.44 -4.88 -5.10
N CYS A 69 -11.51 -5.78 -6.09
CA CYS A 69 -10.37 -6.59 -6.50
C CYS A 69 -9.19 -5.77 -7.03
N CYS A 70 -9.49 -4.69 -7.75
CA CYS A 70 -8.46 -3.82 -8.32
C CYS A 70 -7.95 -2.84 -7.23
N ARG A 71 -8.78 -2.46 -6.23
CA ARG A 71 -8.37 -1.64 -5.07
C ARG A 71 -7.39 -2.36 -4.14
N ARG A 72 -7.61 -3.66 -3.88
CA ARG A 72 -6.72 -4.48 -3.03
C ARG A 72 -5.27 -4.46 -3.49
N MET A 73 -5.04 -4.34 -4.80
CA MET A 73 -3.69 -4.34 -5.36
C MET A 73 -2.89 -3.08 -5.01
N LEU A 74 -3.55 -1.93 -4.86
CA LEU A 74 -2.89 -0.68 -4.46
C LEU A 74 -2.78 -0.56 -2.94
N LEU A 75 -3.85 -0.91 -2.21
CA LEU A 75 -3.89 -0.81 -0.74
C LEU A 75 -2.88 -1.74 -0.05
N ALA A 76 -2.66 -2.94 -0.60
CA ALA A 76 -1.76 -3.94 -0.01
C ALA A 76 -0.34 -3.87 -0.58
N HIS A 77 -0.05 -2.95 -1.51
CA HIS A 77 1.27 -2.84 -2.10
C HIS A 77 2.26 -2.20 -1.12
N VAL A 78 3.46 -2.77 -1.03
CA VAL A 78 4.57 -2.22 -0.26
C VAL A 78 5.77 -2.11 -1.19
N ASP A 79 6.24 -0.89 -1.44
CA ASP A 79 7.44 -0.63 -2.22
C ASP A 79 8.70 -1.02 -1.42
N LEU A 80 9.13 -2.27 -1.59
CA LEU A 80 10.36 -2.78 -0.99
C LEU A 80 11.59 -2.61 -1.90
N ILE A 81 11.41 -2.12 -3.13
CA ILE A 81 12.46 -2.02 -4.16
C ILE A 81 13.58 -1.07 -3.70
N GLU A 82 13.22 0.10 -3.16
CA GLU A 82 14.19 1.08 -2.66
C GLU A 82 15.10 0.51 -1.56
N LYS A 83 14.54 -0.39 -0.73
CA LYS A 83 15.29 -1.04 0.34
C LYS A 83 16.18 -2.15 -0.21
N LEU A 84 15.72 -2.91 -1.20
CA LEU A 84 16.48 -3.98 -1.86
C LEU A 84 17.71 -3.46 -2.63
N LEU A 85 17.61 -2.29 -3.28
CA LEU A 85 18.72 -1.68 -4.00
C LEU A 85 19.93 -1.36 -3.10
N ASN A 86 19.68 -1.14 -1.80
CA ASN A 86 20.72 -0.85 -0.82
C ASN A 86 21.46 -2.10 -0.32
N TYR A 87 20.98 -3.31 -0.63
CA TYR A 87 21.62 -4.58 -0.27
C TYR A 87 22.38 -5.18 -1.45
N ALA A 88 23.08 -4.35 -2.22
CA ALA A 88 23.96 -4.82 -3.29
C ALA A 88 24.71 -6.09 -2.83
N PRO A 89 24.63 -7.21 -3.58
CA PRO A 89 25.26 -8.44 -3.15
C PRO A 89 26.75 -8.18 -3.03
N LEU A 90 27.29 -8.32 -1.82
CA LEU A 90 28.71 -8.37 -1.62
C LEU A 90 29.24 -9.57 -2.41
N GLU A 91 30.09 -9.24 -3.39
CA GLU A 91 31.04 -10.08 -4.12
C GLU A 91 30.52 -10.98 -5.27
N LYS A 92 30.90 -10.59 -6.50
CA LYS A 92 31.57 -11.52 -7.42
C LYS A 92 33.08 -11.25 -7.37
N SER A 93 33.70 -11.60 -6.24
CA SER A 93 35.03 -12.20 -6.29
C SER A 93 34.76 -13.64 -6.74
N ASP A 94 34.92 -13.90 -8.05
CA ASP A 94 35.38 -15.17 -8.59
C ASP A 94 35.10 -15.27 -10.09
N ALA A 95 36.21 -15.54 -10.79
CA ALA A 95 36.29 -16.43 -11.93
C ALA A 95 35.65 -15.96 -13.26
N LYS A 96 36.36 -15.05 -13.93
CA LYS A 96 37.15 -15.32 -15.16
C LYS A 96 37.20 -14.09 -16.07
#